data_AF-A0A7C9M1L9-F1
#
_entry.id   AF-A0A7C9M1L9-F1
#
_cell.length_a   1.000
_cell.length_b   1.000
_cell.length_c   1.000
_cell.angle_alpha   90.00
_cell.angle_beta   90.00
_cell.angle_gamma   90.00
#
_symmetry.space_group_name_H-M   'P 1'
#
loop_
_entity.id
_entity.type
_entity.pdbx_description
1 polymer ?
#
loop_
_entity_poly.entity_id
_entity_poly.type
_entity_poly.pdbx_seq_one_letter_code
_entity_poly.pdbx_strand_id
1 'polypeptide(L)' 'MDSLIYASVRQVAATWYAIALTQKKTSKDAAVIGMRQAEIYLSDLGLVGDAARSYLEGAQRSVDSNFEGRLDEVLKN' A
#
# COMPACT_ATOMS: atom_id res chain seq x y z
N MET A 1 -13.23 -7.77 -12.40
CA MET A 1 -11.98 -8.40 -11.92
C MET A 1 -10.93 -7.35 -11.62
N ASP A 2 -10.73 -6.39 -12.53
CA ASP A 2 -9.76 -5.30 -12.38
C ASP A 2 -9.93 -4.43 -11.12
N SER A 3 -11.16 -4.07 -10.79
CA SER A 3 -11.50 -3.31 -9.57
C SER A 3 -11.13 -4.03 -8.27
N LEU A 4 -11.14 -5.37 -8.26
CA LEU A 4 -10.72 -6.16 -7.10
C LEU A 4 -9.20 -6.13 -6.95
N ILE A 5 -8.44 -6.20 -8.05
CA ILE A 5 -6.98 -6.09 -8.03
C ILE A 5 -6.59 -4.72 -7.47
N TYR A 6 -7.20 -3.63 -7.93
CA TYR A 6 -6.98 -2.29 -7.35
C TYR A 6 -7.26 -2.21 -5.85
N ALA A 7 -8.34 -2.84 -5.37
CA ALA A 7 -8.66 -2.86 -3.95
C ALA A 7 -7.64 -3.67 -3.14
N SER A 8 -7.27 -4.86 -3.63
CA SER A 8 -6.33 -5.76 -2.97
C SER A 8 -4.92 -5.16 -2.90
N VAL A 9 -4.41 -4.57 -3.98
CA VAL A 9 -3.07 -3.94 -3.99
C VAL A 9 -3.00 -2.79 -2.99
N ARG A 10 -4.06 -1.96 -2.90
CA ARG A 10 -4.15 -0.90 -1.87
C ARG A 10 -4.16 -1.46 -0.46
N GLN A 11 -4.93 -2.52 -0.20
CA GLN A 11 -4.96 -3.19 1.10
C GLN A 11 -3.61 -3.79 1.47
N VAL A 12 -2.92 -4.47 0.55
CA VAL A 12 -1.58 -5.03 0.78
C VAL A 12 -0.61 -3.91 1.16
N ALA A 13 -0.56 -2.83 0.38
CA ALA A 13 0.33 -1.71 0.67
C ALA A 13 0.04 -1.07 2.04
N ALA A 14 -1.22 -0.75 2.32
CA ALA A 14 -1.64 -0.12 3.58
C ALA A 14 -1.40 -1.01 4.80
N THR A 15 -1.61 -2.32 4.67
CA THR A 15 -1.41 -3.27 5.77
C THR A 15 0.06 -3.38 6.15
N TRP A 16 0.93 -3.54 5.16
CA TRP A 16 2.37 -3.64 5.41
C TRP A 16 2.99 -2.32 5.84
N TYR A 17 2.45 -1.19 5.37
CA TYR A 17 2.76 0.13 5.93
C TYR A 17 2.45 0.19 7.44
N ALA A 18 1.23 -0.18 7.85
CA ALA A 18 0.84 -0.17 9.25
C ALA A 18 1.68 -1.12 10.11
N ILE A 19 1.97 -2.33 9.62
CA ILE A 19 2.85 -3.29 10.30
C ILE A 19 4.27 -2.73 10.46
N ALA A 20 4.81 -2.07 9.44
CA ALA A 20 6.15 -1.47 9.54
C ALA A 20 6.19 -0.33 10.58
N LEU A 21 5.11 0.45 10.70
CA LEU A 21 4.99 1.45 11.75
C LEU A 21 4.97 0.83 13.16
N THR A 22 4.25 -0.28 13.38
CA THR A 22 4.26 -0.97 14.68
C THR A 22 5.63 -1.52 15.04
N GLN A 23 6.48 -1.80 14.04
CA GLN A 23 7.88 -2.18 14.19
C GLN A 23 8.83 -0.97 14.36
N LYS A 24 8.30 0.21 14.66
CA LYS A 24 9.06 1.46 14.86
C LYS A 24 9.88 1.90 13.65
N LYS A 25 9.47 1.53 12.43
CA LYS A 25 10.05 2.10 11.21
C LYS A 25 9.58 3.55 11.05
N THR A 26 10.38 4.36 10.37
CA THR A 26 9.93 5.69 9.94
C THR A 26 8.80 5.53 8.94
N SER A 27 7.91 6.52 8.83
CA SER A 27 6.83 6.46 7.84
C SER A 27 7.35 6.35 6.41
N LYS A 28 8.52 6.94 6.12
CA LYS A 28 9.19 6.80 4.82
C LYS A 28 9.60 5.35 4.57
N ASP A 29 10.25 4.71 5.53
CA ASP A 29 10.65 3.29 5.39
C ASP A 29 9.44 2.37 5.35
N ALA A 30 8.40 2.67 6.13
CA ALA A 30 7.13 1.94 6.12
C ALA A 30 6.43 2.03 4.77
N ALA A 31 6.45 3.20 4.12
CA ALA A 31 5.90 3.38 2.78
C ALA A 31 6.67 2.52 1.75
N VAL A 32 8.00 2.51 1.81
CA VAL A 32 8.82 1.65 0.96
C VAL A 32 8.49 0.17 1.16
N ILE A 33 8.30 -0.27 2.40
CA ILE A 33 7.92 -1.66 2.71
C ILE A 33 6.54 -1.98 2.14
N GLY A 34 5.53 -1.13 2.37
CA GLY A 34 4.17 -1.32 1.86
C GLY A 34 4.15 -1.45 0.34
N MET A 35 4.85 -0.54 -0.35
CA MET A 35 4.90 -0.55 -1.82
C MET A 35 5.63 -1.77 -2.39
N ARG A 36 6.72 -2.22 -1.77
CA ARG A 36 7.40 -3.47 -2.17
C ARG A 36 6.48 -4.69 -2.05
N GLN A 37 5.66 -4.75 -1.01
CA GLN A 37 4.73 -5.87 -0.82
C GLN A 37 3.59 -5.84 -1.85
N ALA A 38 3.13 -4.65 -2.23
CA ALA A 38 2.17 -4.48 -3.32
C ALA A 38 2.75 -4.91 -4.68
N GLU A 39 4.03 -4.61 -4.94
CA GLU A 39 4.73 -5.05 -6.14
C GLU A 39 4.88 -6.58 -6.20
N ILE A 40 5.26 -7.22 -5.08
CA ILE A 40 5.33 -8.68 -4.98
C ILE A 40 3.96 -9.31 -5.25
N TYR A 41 2.90 -8.79 -4.63
CA TYR A 41 1.54 -9.28 -4.83
C TYR A 41 1.12 -9.23 -6.31
N LEU A 42 1.43 -8.14 -7.01
CA LEU A 42 1.15 -8.02 -8.45
C LEU A 42 1.99 -9.00 -9.28
N SER A 43 3.27 -9.17 -8.93
CA SER A 43 4.14 -10.16 -9.59
C SER A 43 3.59 -11.58 -9.45
N ASP A 44 3.04 -11.96 -8.29
CA ASP A 44 2.44 -13.28 -8.08
C ASP A 44 1.19 -13.50 -8.95
N LEU A 45 0.51 -12.42 -9.35
CA LEU A 45 -0.59 -12.43 -10.32
C LEU A 45 -0.11 -12.39 -11.78
N GLY A 46 1.20 -12.35 -12.03
CA GLY A 46 1.80 -12.21 -13.35
C GLY A 46 1.74 -10.78 -13.91
N LEU A 47 1.42 -9.78 -13.08
CA LEU A 47 1.33 -8.37 -13.46
C LEU A 47 2.64 -7.66 -13.11
N VAL A 48 3.45 -7.37 -14.12
CA VAL A 48 4.77 -6.72 -13.95
C VAL A 48 4.95 -5.56 -14.92
N GLY A 49 5.89 -4.66 -14.62
CA GLY A 49 6.23 -3.53 -15.49
C GLY A 49 5.04 -2.59 -15.73
N ASP A 50 4.76 -2.29 -17.01
CA ASP A 50 3.67 -1.39 -17.41
C ASP A 50 2.29 -1.87 -16.94
N ALA A 51 2.07 -3.20 -16.89
CA ALA A 51 0.81 -3.78 -16.44
C ALA A 51 0.57 -3.55 -14.94
N ALA A 52 1.63 -3.41 -14.14
CA ALA A 52 1.53 -3.16 -12.70
C ALA A 52 1.34 -1.67 -12.35
N ARG A 53 1.75 -0.77 -13.26
CA ARG A 53 1.93 0.67 -12.97
C ARG A 53 0.69 1.32 -12.38
N SER A 54 -0.46 1.16 -13.02
CA SER A 54 -1.69 1.84 -12.61
C SER A 54 -2.18 1.39 -11.22
N TYR A 55 -2.01 0.10 -10.88
CA TYR A 55 -2.34 -0.43 -9.55
C TYR A 55 -1.40 0.12 -8.48
N LEU A 56 -0.10 0.19 -8.78
CA LEU A 56 0.92 0.73 -7.86
C LEU A 56 0.70 2.23 -7.60
N GLU A 57 0.32 3.02 -8.60
CA GLU A 57 -0.06 4.43 -8.38
C GLU A 57 -1.25 4.58 -7.44
N GLY A 58 -2.26 3.71 -7.58
CA GLY A 58 -3.41 3.67 -6.68
C GLY A 58 -3.02 3.30 -5.25
N ALA A 59 -2.08 2.36 -5.09
CA ALA A 59 -1.54 1.96 -3.80
C ALA A 59 -0.70 3.06 -3.14
N GLN A 60 0.16 3.74 -3.90
CA GLN A 60 0.97 4.84 -3.41
C GLN A 60 0.09 5.96 -2.84
N ARG A 61 -0.93 6.41 -3.58
CA ARG A 61 -1.89 7.43 -3.09
C ARG A 61 -2.58 7.02 -1.80
N SER A 62 -2.87 5.72 -1.63
CA SER A 62 -3.50 5.19 -0.42
C SER A 62 -2.54 5.21 0.78
N VAL A 63 -1.27 4.87 0.58
CA VAL A 63 -0.23 4.93 1.62
C VAL A 63 0.03 6.38 2.03
N ASP A 64 0.12 7.29 1.06
CA ASP A 64 0.32 8.72 1.32
C ASP A 64 -0.85 9.31 2.13
N SER A 65 -2.09 8.93 1.79
CA SER A 65 -3.28 9.36 2.54
C SER A 65 -3.30 8.83 3.99
N ASN A 66 -2.75 7.63 4.24
CA ASN A 66 -2.60 7.09 5.60
C ASN A 66 -1.48 7.80 6.35
N PHE A 67 -0.39 8.16 5.66
CA PHE A 67 0.72 8.92 6.23
C PHE A 67 0.31 10.32 6.71
N GLU A 68 -0.63 10.97 6.02
CA GLU A 68 -1.17 12.28 6.40
C GLU A 68 -2.13 12.24 7.61
N GLY A 69 -2.26 11.10 8.31
CA GLY A 69 -2.97 11.03 9.60
C GLY A 69 -4.49 10.84 9.51
N ARG A 70 -5.03 10.62 8.31
CA ARG A 70 -6.48 10.35 8.14
C ARG A 70 -6.95 9.08 8.87
N LEU A 71 -6.06 8.10 9.05
CA LEU A 71 -6.37 6.88 9.80
C LEU A 71 -6.39 7.12 11.32
N ASP A 72 -5.48 7.98 11.82
CA ASP A 72 -5.42 8.36 13.23
C ASP A 72 -6.64 9.18 13.68
N GLU A 73 -7.23 9.98 12.78
CA GLU A 73 -8.50 10.68 13.05
C GLU A 73 -9.71 9.72 13.11
N VAL A 74 -9.70 8.67 12.29
CA VAL A 74 -10.78 7.66 12.27
C VAL A 74 -10.74 6.76 13.51
N LEU A 75 -9.54 6.40 13.99
CA LEU A 75 -9.38 5.52 15.16
C LEU A 75 -9.56 6.23 16.52
N LYS A 76 -9.69 7.56 16.52
CA LYS A 76 -9.93 8.38 17.72
C LYS A 76 -11.39 8.74 17.94
N ASN A 77 -12.28 8.42 16.99
CA ASN A 77 -13.75 8.56 17.10
C ASN A 77 -14.41 7.19 17.28
#